data_AF-A0A419J560-F1
#
_entry.id   AF-A0A419J560-F1
#
_cell.length_a   1.000
_cell.length_b   1.000
_cell.length_c   1.000
_cell.angle_alpha   90.00
_cell.angle_beta   90.00
_cell.angle_gamma   90.00
#
_symmetry.space_group_name_H-M   'P 1'
#
loop_
_entity.id
_entity.type
_entity.pdbx_description
1 polymer ?
#
loop_
_entity_poly.entity_id
_entity_poly.type
_entity_poly.pdbx_seq_one_letter_code
_entity_poly.pdbx_strand_id
1 'polypeptide(L)'
;MWSRDSNQKDDYGSKGMKRAVIFFILAVSLLLSMQSNACVGRVLNIGITNSVNENLLAEMVSMLINERTGTTVNIKVFDNTLDMYESVRKGELGIVIDNTDHAMNMLSISSSNEREKDYDLLKKELRERMNLIWLKPFGLLREENGNGKYLYAAVITESVLTNFPALPRVINKLGGISDDRDFNKMVKAVKSEGKVKRAVRDLLKKKKLI
;
A
#
# COMPACT_ATOMS: atom_id res chain seq x y z
N MET A 1 40.30 58.41 -59.65
CA MET A 1 40.70 57.10 -59.12
C MET A 1 40.45 57.11 -57.62
N TRP A 2 39.26 56.65 -57.23
CA TRP A 2 38.82 56.53 -55.84
C TRP A 2 39.06 55.08 -55.40
N SER A 3 39.62 54.86 -54.21
CA SER A 3 39.23 53.70 -53.40
C SER A 3 39.54 53.97 -51.92
N ARG A 4 38.47 54.15 -51.14
CA ARG A 4 38.44 54.10 -49.68
C ARG A 4 38.11 52.65 -49.31
N ASP A 5 38.98 52.00 -48.57
CA ASP A 5 38.61 50.79 -47.83
C ASP A 5 37.95 51.20 -46.51
N SER A 6 36.73 50.72 -46.31
CA SER A 6 36.06 50.67 -45.02
C SER A 6 35.36 49.34 -44.90
N ASN A 7 35.94 48.43 -44.12
CA ASN A 7 35.23 47.23 -43.71
C ASN A 7 35.60 46.85 -42.27
N GLN A 8 34.86 47.43 -41.33
CA GLN A 8 34.83 46.99 -39.94
C GLN A 8 33.36 46.88 -39.55
N LYS A 9 32.82 45.66 -39.64
CA LYS A 9 31.47 45.30 -39.17
C LYS A 9 31.59 44.39 -37.95
N ASP A 10 31.29 44.98 -36.80
CA ASP A 10 30.34 44.51 -35.79
C ASP A 10 30.51 43.10 -35.19
N ASP A 11 31.47 42.94 -34.28
CA ASP A 11 31.60 41.78 -33.36
C ASP A 11 30.88 41.99 -31.99
N TYR A 12 29.80 42.77 -31.98
CA TYR A 12 29.05 43.07 -30.73
C TYR A 12 27.79 42.20 -30.52
N GLY A 13 27.27 41.53 -31.57
CA GLY A 13 26.04 40.73 -31.48
C GLY A 13 26.21 39.31 -30.91
N SER A 14 27.40 38.72 -31.03
CA SER A 14 27.64 37.29 -30.71
C SER A 14 27.74 37.01 -29.20
N LYS A 15 28.30 37.93 -28.42
CA LYS A 15 28.53 37.75 -26.97
C LYS A 15 27.27 37.92 -26.13
N GLY A 16 26.34 38.79 -26.54
CA GLY A 16 25.04 38.98 -25.89
C GLY A 16 24.13 37.77 -26.05
N MET A 17 24.09 37.19 -27.25
CA MET A 17 23.29 36.00 -27.57
C MET A 17 23.74 34.78 -26.73
N LYS A 18 25.05 34.56 -26.60
CA LYS A 18 25.60 33.44 -25.80
C LYS A 18 25.26 33.57 -24.31
N ARG A 19 25.28 34.78 -23.76
CA ARG A 19 24.87 35.04 -22.36
C ARG A 19 23.37 34.82 -22.18
N ALA A 20 22.54 35.29 -23.11
CA ALA A 20 21.09 35.07 -23.08
C ALA A 20 20.73 33.57 -23.14
N VAL A 21 21.42 32.79 -23.98
CA VAL A 21 21.23 31.34 -24.08
C VAL A 21 21.63 30.62 -22.79
N ILE A 22 22.74 31.02 -22.15
CA ILE A 22 23.16 30.43 -20.87
C ILE A 22 22.14 30.74 -19.77
N PHE A 23 21.63 31.97 -19.70
CA PHE A 23 20.58 32.34 -18.74
C PHE A 23 19.27 31.58 -18.99
N PHE A 24 18.92 31.34 -20.26
CA PHE A 24 17.74 30.56 -20.62
C PHE A 24 17.89 29.08 -20.23
N ILE A 25 19.05 28.47 -20.47
CA ILE A 25 19.32 27.08 -20.07
C ILE A 25 19.31 26.92 -18.55
N LEU A 26 19.90 27.87 -17.80
CA LEU A 26 19.83 27.86 -16.34
C LEU A 26 18.39 28.00 -15.83
N ALA A 27 17.60 28.90 -16.42
CA ALA A 27 16.20 29.08 -16.05
C ALA A 27 15.36 27.81 -16.31
N VAL A 28 15.58 27.15 -17.45
CA VAL A 28 14.91 25.88 -17.79
C VAL A 28 15.35 24.75 -16.86
N SER A 29 16.63 24.68 -16.48
CA SER A 29 17.13 23.68 -15.54
C SER A 29 16.56 23.85 -14.13
N LEU A 30 16.32 25.09 -13.67
CA LEU A 30 15.66 25.37 -12.39
C LEU A 30 14.17 24.99 -12.40
N LEU A 31 13.49 25.12 -13.54
CA LEU A 31 12.09 24.73 -13.70
C LEU A 31 11.89 23.20 -13.67
N LEU A 32 12.92 22.42 -14.05
CA LEU A 32 12.88 20.95 -14.05
C LEU A 32 13.12 20.33 -12.66
N SER A 33 13.71 21.08 -11.72
CA SER A 33 14.01 20.61 -10.35
C SER A 33 12.81 20.62 -9.38
N MET A 34 11.64 21.13 -9.77
CA MET A 34 10.50 21.31 -8.85
C MET A 34 9.56 20.08 -8.71
N GLN A 35 9.88 18.93 -9.30
CA GLN A 35 9.09 17.71 -9.17
C GLN A 35 9.45 16.91 -7.90
N SER A 36 9.55 17.59 -6.75
CA SER A 36 9.57 16.89 -5.46
C SER A 36 8.14 16.47 -5.12
N ASN A 37 7.73 15.28 -5.57
CA ASN A 37 6.51 14.62 -5.10
C ASN A 37 6.71 14.21 -3.64
N ALA A 38 6.62 15.18 -2.72
CA ALA A 38 6.40 14.88 -1.32
C ALA A 38 5.09 14.11 -1.25
N CYS A 39 5.15 12.79 -1.02
CA CYS A 39 3.98 11.90 -0.92
C CYS A 39 3.15 12.15 0.35
N VAL A 40 3.19 13.37 0.88
CA VAL A 40 2.38 13.84 1.99
C VAL A 40 1.06 14.31 1.39
N GLY A 41 0.06 13.43 1.36
CA GLY A 41 -1.30 13.84 0.97
C GLY A 41 -2.19 12.77 0.33
N ARG A 42 -1.65 11.63 -0.16
CA ARG A 42 -2.50 10.55 -0.66
C ARG A 42 -2.98 9.67 0.50
N VAL A 43 -4.30 9.59 0.65
CA VAL A 43 -4.97 8.67 1.58
C VAL A 43 -4.91 7.26 1.01
N LEU A 44 -4.42 6.31 1.80
CA LEU A 44 -4.40 4.90 1.44
C LEU A 44 -5.66 4.21 1.97
N ASN A 45 -6.43 3.58 1.10
CA ASN A 45 -7.65 2.88 1.50
C ASN A 45 -7.39 1.38 1.66
N ILE A 46 -7.79 0.83 2.82
CA ILE A 46 -7.82 -0.60 3.15
C ILE A 46 -9.27 -1.10 3.05
N GLY A 47 -9.52 -2.18 2.32
CA GLY A 47 -10.83 -2.86 2.28
C GLY A 47 -10.92 -4.06 3.22
N ILE A 48 -12.10 -4.27 3.83
CA ILE A 48 -12.49 -5.45 4.63
C ILE A 48 -13.98 -5.80 4.44
N THR A 49 -14.40 -7.02 4.81
CA THR A 49 -15.80 -7.51 4.77
C THR A 49 -16.53 -7.49 6.12
N ASN A 50 -15.93 -6.82 7.13
CA ASN A 50 -16.47 -6.58 8.48
C ASN A 50 -16.33 -7.71 9.52
N SER A 51 -15.50 -8.74 9.32
CA SER A 51 -15.21 -9.67 10.41
C SER A 51 -14.39 -8.99 11.53
N VAL A 52 -14.50 -9.45 12.79
CA VAL A 52 -13.68 -8.98 13.93
C VAL A 52 -12.20 -9.19 13.63
N ASN A 53 -11.83 -10.31 13.01
CA ASN A 53 -10.44 -10.59 12.61
C ASN A 53 -9.94 -9.54 11.61
N GLU A 54 -10.70 -9.27 10.54
CA GLU A 54 -10.33 -8.27 9.54
C GLU A 54 -10.29 -6.86 10.12
N ASN A 55 -11.28 -6.47 10.93
CA ASN A 55 -11.30 -5.18 11.60
C ASN A 55 -10.05 -4.98 12.46
N LEU A 56 -9.68 -5.97 13.28
CA LEU A 56 -8.49 -5.89 14.13
C LEU A 56 -7.20 -5.80 13.32
N LEU A 57 -7.06 -6.64 12.30
CA LEU A 57 -5.87 -6.66 11.44
C LEU A 57 -5.78 -5.38 10.60
N ALA A 58 -6.89 -4.85 10.08
CA ALA A 58 -6.93 -3.58 9.36
C ALA A 58 -6.58 -2.40 10.26
N GLU A 59 -7.06 -2.35 11.50
CA GLU A 59 -6.66 -1.33 12.48
C GLU A 59 -5.17 -1.43 12.84
N MET A 60 -4.63 -2.64 12.97
CA MET A 60 -3.19 -2.85 13.19
C MET A 60 -2.35 -2.36 12.01
N VAL A 61 -2.75 -2.72 10.78
CA VAL A 61 -2.06 -2.29 9.56
C VAL A 61 -2.16 -0.77 9.41
N SER A 62 -3.35 -0.20 9.56
CA SER A 62 -3.60 1.24 9.48
C SER A 62 -2.71 2.03 10.46
N MET A 63 -2.70 1.62 11.72
CA MET A 63 -1.87 2.28 12.74
C MET A 63 -0.38 2.12 12.47
N LEU A 64 0.06 0.92 12.09
CA LEU A 64 1.47 0.67 11.80
C LEU A 64 1.96 1.50 10.61
N ILE A 65 1.14 1.63 9.55
CA ILE A 65 1.46 2.48 8.40
C ILE A 65 1.53 3.94 8.85
N ASN A 66 0.50 4.43 9.52
CA ASN A 66 0.43 5.82 9.95
C ASN A 66 1.63 6.23 10.81
N GLU A 67 1.98 5.43 11.82
CA GLU A 67 3.08 5.71 12.75
C GLU A 67 4.47 5.58 12.10
N ARG A 68 4.62 4.73 11.06
CA ARG A 68 5.92 4.48 10.43
C ARG A 68 6.18 5.32 9.19
N THR A 69 5.14 5.82 8.53
CA THR A 69 5.27 6.54 7.25
C THR A 69 4.60 7.91 7.25
N GLY A 70 3.81 8.25 8.27
CA GLY A 70 2.98 9.45 8.28
C GLY A 70 1.85 9.42 7.26
N THR A 71 1.58 8.28 6.61
CA THR A 71 0.53 8.14 5.60
C THR A 71 -0.82 8.00 6.27
N THR A 72 -1.79 8.81 5.84
CA THR A 72 -3.18 8.67 6.28
C THR A 72 -3.78 7.41 5.68
N VAL A 73 -4.39 6.58 6.52
CA VAL A 73 -5.04 5.34 6.11
C VAL A 73 -6.53 5.38 6.47
N ASN A 74 -7.38 4.99 5.54
CA ASN A 74 -8.82 4.83 5.74
C ASN A 74 -9.21 3.36 5.60
N ILE A 75 -10.11 2.88 6.46
CA ILE A 75 -10.65 1.52 6.39
C ILE A 75 -12.05 1.62 5.81
N LYS A 76 -12.29 0.91 4.72
CA LYS A 76 -13.59 0.79 4.04
C LYS A 76 -14.13 -0.62 4.26
N VAL A 77 -15.38 -0.68 4.72
CA VAL A 77 -16.10 -1.93 4.97
C VAL A 77 -17.01 -2.21 3.78
N PHE A 78 -17.03 -3.45 3.32
CA PHE A 78 -17.82 -3.95 2.20
C PHE A 78 -18.75 -5.07 2.66
N ASP A 79 -19.87 -5.23 1.98
CA ASP A 79 -20.86 -6.27 2.34
C ASP A 79 -20.40 -7.68 1.94
N ASN A 80 -19.56 -7.79 0.92
CA ASN A 80 -19.02 -9.06 0.44
C ASN A 80 -17.66 -8.90 -0.23
N THR A 81 -16.96 -10.02 -0.39
CA THR A 81 -15.61 -10.10 -0.98
C THR A 81 -15.60 -9.64 -2.45
N LEU A 82 -16.63 -9.96 -3.24
CA LEU A 82 -16.67 -9.59 -4.66
C LEU A 82 -16.62 -8.06 -4.83
N ASP A 83 -17.50 -7.34 -4.14
CA ASP A 83 -17.56 -5.88 -4.19
C ASP A 83 -16.26 -5.22 -3.73
N MET A 84 -15.63 -5.79 -2.70
CA MET A 84 -14.32 -5.34 -2.22
C MET A 84 -13.24 -5.45 -3.31
N TYR A 85 -13.11 -6.60 -3.99
CA TYR A 85 -12.14 -6.75 -5.07
C TYR A 85 -12.51 -5.98 -6.34
N GLU A 86 -13.80 -5.71 -6.60
CA GLU A 86 -14.20 -4.77 -7.63
C GLU A 86 -13.71 -3.35 -7.36
N SER A 87 -13.79 -2.88 -6.10
CA SER A 87 -13.24 -1.58 -5.71
C SER A 87 -11.71 -1.53 -5.81
N VAL A 88 -11.01 -2.66 -5.63
CA VAL A 88 -9.57 -2.76 -5.98
C VAL A 88 -9.37 -2.52 -7.48
N ARG A 89 -10.16 -3.18 -8.34
CA ARG A 89 -10.07 -3.03 -9.80
C ARG A 89 -10.39 -1.60 -10.26
N LYS A 90 -11.31 -0.91 -9.58
CA LYS A 90 -11.65 0.52 -9.81
C LYS A 90 -10.55 1.48 -9.32
N GLY A 91 -9.52 0.99 -8.62
CA GLY A 91 -8.45 1.80 -8.06
C GLY A 91 -8.81 2.54 -6.77
N GLU A 92 -9.94 2.18 -6.15
CA GLU A 92 -10.45 2.83 -4.93
C GLU A 92 -9.81 2.29 -3.65
N LEU A 93 -9.28 1.07 -3.73
CA LEU A 93 -8.55 0.39 -2.68
C LEU A 93 -7.11 0.11 -3.12
N GLY A 94 -6.17 0.35 -2.21
CA GLY A 94 -4.76 0.00 -2.43
C GLY A 94 -4.33 -1.26 -1.67
N ILE A 95 -5.05 -1.57 -0.60
CA ILE A 95 -4.81 -2.73 0.26
C ILE A 95 -6.14 -3.38 0.58
N VAL A 96 -6.14 -4.70 0.69
CA VAL A 96 -7.22 -5.50 1.26
C VAL A 96 -6.66 -6.34 2.40
N ILE A 97 -7.44 -6.52 3.47
CA ILE A 97 -7.17 -7.56 4.46
C ILE A 97 -8.16 -8.69 4.22
N ASP A 98 -7.65 -9.86 3.87
CA ASP A 98 -8.48 -10.99 3.47
C ASP A 98 -7.92 -12.30 4.00
N ASN A 99 -8.73 -13.35 3.91
CA ASN A 99 -8.32 -14.72 4.18
C ASN A 99 -8.34 -15.58 2.93
N THR A 100 -7.62 -16.71 3.00
CA THR A 100 -7.46 -17.62 1.85
C THR A 100 -8.78 -18.17 1.30
N ASP A 101 -9.77 -18.45 2.15
CA ASP A 101 -11.04 -19.03 1.69
C ASP A 101 -11.86 -18.02 0.89
N HIS A 102 -12.02 -16.82 1.43
CA HIS A 102 -12.72 -15.71 0.76
C HIS A 102 -12.10 -15.40 -0.61
N ALA A 103 -10.77 -15.27 -0.67
CA ALA A 103 -10.07 -14.96 -1.91
C ALA A 103 -10.11 -16.10 -2.93
N MET A 104 -10.01 -17.37 -2.50
CA MET A 104 -10.18 -18.51 -3.40
C MET A 104 -11.60 -18.60 -3.94
N ASN A 105 -12.61 -18.40 -3.10
CA ASN A 105 -14.02 -18.38 -3.51
C ASN A 105 -14.28 -17.28 -4.54
N MET A 106 -13.73 -16.07 -4.33
CA MET A 106 -13.81 -14.96 -5.27
C MET A 106 -13.20 -15.30 -6.64
N LEU A 107 -12.07 -16.02 -6.66
CA LEU A 107 -11.42 -16.48 -7.90
C LEU A 107 -11.99 -17.78 -8.48
N SER A 108 -13.00 -18.37 -7.82
CA SER A 108 -13.54 -19.69 -8.14
C SER A 108 -12.46 -20.78 -8.20
N ILE A 109 -11.49 -20.72 -7.29
CA ILE A 109 -10.41 -21.71 -7.14
C ILE A 109 -10.87 -22.78 -6.15
N SER A 110 -10.80 -24.04 -6.55
CA SER A 110 -11.05 -25.16 -5.66
C SER A 110 -9.85 -25.42 -4.73
N SER A 111 -10.09 -25.51 -3.43
CA SER A 111 -9.09 -25.91 -2.44
C SER A 111 -8.58 -27.34 -2.69
N SER A 112 -7.27 -27.53 -2.55
CA SER A 112 -6.61 -28.84 -2.52
C SER A 112 -6.68 -29.52 -1.15
N ASN A 113 -7.26 -28.86 -0.14
CA ASN A 113 -7.22 -29.21 1.28
C ASN A 113 -5.81 -29.19 1.91
N GLU A 114 -4.77 -28.82 1.15
CA GLU A 114 -3.42 -28.62 1.63
C GLU A 114 -3.12 -27.12 1.72
N ARG A 115 -3.16 -26.57 2.94
CA ARG A 115 -3.09 -25.13 3.19
C ARG A 115 -1.92 -24.42 2.50
N GLU A 116 -0.74 -25.03 2.51
CA GLU A 116 0.46 -24.43 1.89
C GLU A 116 0.33 -24.39 0.37
N LYS A 117 -0.16 -25.47 -0.24
CA LYS A 117 -0.42 -25.52 -1.68
C LYS A 117 -1.51 -24.53 -2.09
N ASP A 118 -2.58 -24.43 -1.32
CA ASP A 118 -3.68 -23.48 -1.56
C ASP A 118 -3.19 -22.04 -1.46
N TYR A 119 -2.35 -21.73 -0.47
CA TYR A 119 -1.74 -20.42 -0.32
C TYR A 119 -0.84 -20.06 -1.51
N ASP A 120 0.02 -20.98 -1.94
CA ASP A 120 0.93 -20.75 -3.07
C ASP A 120 0.17 -20.60 -4.39
N LEU A 121 -0.86 -21.43 -4.61
CA LEU A 121 -1.76 -21.31 -5.75
C LEU A 121 -2.48 -19.97 -5.76
N LEU A 122 -3.11 -19.58 -4.65
CA LEU A 122 -3.84 -18.32 -4.53
C LEU A 122 -2.93 -17.12 -4.82
N LYS A 123 -1.72 -17.11 -4.25
CA LYS A 123 -0.73 -16.04 -4.48
C LYS A 123 -0.35 -15.92 -5.95
N LYS A 124 -0.18 -17.05 -6.65
CA LYS A 124 0.08 -17.08 -8.08
C LYS A 124 -1.10 -16.51 -8.87
N GLU A 125 -2.30 -17.01 -8.63
CA GLU A 125 -3.51 -16.63 -9.37
C GLU A 125 -3.87 -15.15 -9.17
N LEU A 126 -3.73 -14.60 -7.96
CA LEU A 126 -3.94 -13.17 -7.72
C LEU A 126 -2.94 -12.29 -8.46
N ARG A 127 -1.67 -12.73 -8.52
CA ARG A 127 -0.65 -12.00 -9.27
C ARG A 127 -0.95 -12.01 -10.76
N GLU A 128 -1.27 -13.17 -11.31
CA GLU A 128 -1.49 -13.36 -12.76
C GLU A 128 -2.80 -12.74 -13.24
N ARG A 129 -3.90 -12.88 -12.47
CA ARG A 129 -5.24 -12.44 -12.91
C ARG A 129 -5.57 -11.00 -12.52
N MET A 130 -4.99 -10.49 -11.43
CA MET A 130 -5.41 -9.22 -10.84
C MET A 130 -4.26 -8.24 -10.60
N ASN A 131 -3.02 -8.65 -10.85
CA ASN A 131 -1.84 -7.85 -10.54
C ASN A 131 -1.75 -7.44 -9.05
N LEU A 132 -2.11 -8.40 -8.19
CA LEU A 132 -2.12 -8.23 -6.74
C LEU A 132 -1.05 -9.09 -6.08
N ILE A 133 -0.47 -8.58 -5.00
CA ILE A 133 0.55 -9.27 -4.23
C ILE A 133 -0.01 -9.63 -2.85
N TRP A 134 -0.14 -10.93 -2.62
CA TRP A 134 -0.47 -11.48 -1.30
C TRP A 134 0.79 -11.50 -0.42
N LEU A 135 0.74 -10.77 0.71
CA LEU A 135 1.86 -10.66 1.63
C LEU A 135 2.01 -11.86 2.56
N LYS A 136 3.01 -11.81 3.45
CA LYS A 136 3.19 -12.82 4.49
C LYS A 136 1.95 -12.85 5.39
N PRO A 137 1.39 -14.03 5.71
CA PRO A 137 0.25 -14.12 6.59
C PRO A 137 0.51 -13.51 7.96
N PHE A 138 -0.52 -12.85 8.50
CA PHE A 138 -0.58 -12.44 9.90
C PHE A 138 -0.65 -13.64 10.84
N GLY A 139 -1.04 -14.80 10.33
CA GLY A 139 -1.04 -16.11 10.98
C GLY A 139 -2.35 -16.84 10.69
N LEU A 140 -2.66 -17.87 11.50
CA LEU A 140 -3.77 -18.78 11.26
C LEU A 140 -4.92 -18.50 12.23
N LEU A 141 -6.03 -17.96 11.73
CA LEU A 141 -7.19 -17.59 12.54
C LEU A 141 -8.43 -18.39 12.19
N ARG A 142 -9.29 -18.58 13.19
CA ARG A 142 -10.60 -19.21 13.00
C ARG A 142 -11.60 -18.18 12.49
N GLU A 143 -12.37 -18.55 11.48
CA GLU A 143 -13.50 -17.75 11.01
C GLU A 143 -14.61 -17.72 12.06
N GLU A 144 -15.39 -16.63 12.08
CA GLU A 144 -16.41 -16.40 13.09
C GLU A 144 -17.58 -17.38 13.04
N ASN A 145 -17.96 -17.79 11.84
CA ASN A 145 -18.99 -18.80 11.59
C ASN A 145 -18.56 -20.23 12.03
N GLY A 146 -17.28 -20.43 12.37
CA GLY A 146 -16.73 -21.71 12.80
C GLY A 146 -16.24 -22.64 11.69
N ASN A 147 -16.27 -22.22 10.41
CA ASN A 147 -16.03 -23.07 9.22
C ASN A 147 -14.56 -23.46 8.98
N GLY A 148 -13.66 -23.24 9.92
CA GLY A 148 -12.27 -23.68 9.81
C GLY A 148 -11.28 -22.65 10.30
N LYS A 149 -10.01 -22.82 9.89
CA LYS A 149 -8.95 -21.85 10.15
C LYS A 149 -8.26 -21.48 8.85
N TYR A 150 -8.14 -20.18 8.62
CA TYR A 150 -7.63 -19.61 7.38
C TYR A 150 -6.47 -18.67 7.63
N LEU A 151 -5.61 -18.53 6.62
CA LEU A 151 -4.50 -17.59 6.66
C LEU A 151 -5.01 -16.21 6.30
N TYR A 152 -4.89 -15.26 7.22
CA TYR A 152 -5.20 -13.86 6.95
C TYR A 152 -3.94 -13.13 6.51
N ALA A 153 -4.03 -12.27 5.50
CA ALA A 153 -2.91 -11.45 5.05
C ALA A 153 -3.40 -10.12 4.46
N ALA A 154 -2.45 -9.20 4.27
CA ALA A 154 -2.65 -8.06 3.41
C ALA A 154 -2.42 -8.44 1.95
N VAL A 155 -3.29 -7.97 1.08
CA VAL A 155 -3.19 -8.05 -0.38
C VAL A 155 -3.00 -6.64 -0.90
N ILE A 156 -1.98 -6.42 -1.72
CA ILE A 156 -1.56 -5.06 -2.11
C ILE A 156 -1.50 -4.94 -3.63
N THR A 157 -1.96 -3.81 -4.15
CA THR A 157 -1.84 -3.47 -5.58
C THR A 157 -0.40 -3.11 -5.96
N GLU A 158 0.01 -3.37 -7.20
CA GLU A 158 1.31 -2.88 -7.69
C GLU A 158 1.46 -1.36 -7.63
N SER A 159 0.35 -0.62 -7.78
CA SER A 159 0.35 0.85 -7.66
C SER A 159 0.78 1.29 -6.26
N VAL A 160 0.34 0.61 -5.20
CA VAL A 160 0.79 0.89 -3.83
C VAL A 160 2.26 0.53 -3.67
N LEU A 161 2.75 -0.56 -4.24
CA LEU A 161 4.15 -0.95 -4.14
C LEU A 161 5.09 0.04 -4.84
N THR A 162 4.66 0.57 -5.97
CA THR A 162 5.42 1.60 -6.70
C THR A 162 5.51 2.90 -5.89
N ASN A 163 4.42 3.31 -5.24
CA ASN A 163 4.38 4.54 -4.46
C ASN A 163 4.95 4.38 -3.04
N PHE A 164 4.92 3.15 -2.49
CA PHE A 164 5.34 2.82 -1.12
C PHE A 164 6.17 1.53 -1.09
N PRO A 165 7.39 1.49 -1.68
CA PRO A 165 8.17 0.26 -1.83
C PRO A 165 8.60 -0.37 -0.49
N ALA A 166 8.68 0.42 0.58
CA ALA A 166 8.97 -0.08 1.92
C ALA A 166 7.76 -0.72 2.62
N LEU A 167 6.55 -0.54 2.10
CA LEU A 167 5.32 -0.90 2.77
C LEU A 167 5.16 -2.41 3.02
N PRO A 168 5.50 -3.32 2.08
CA PRO A 168 5.51 -4.74 2.38
C PRO A 168 6.39 -5.11 3.56
N ARG A 169 7.56 -4.47 3.68
CA ARG A 169 8.48 -4.71 4.80
C ARG A 169 7.87 -4.26 6.12
N VAL A 170 7.16 -3.12 6.13
CA VAL A 170 6.46 -2.62 7.31
C VAL A 170 5.34 -3.58 7.72
N ILE A 171 4.44 -3.93 6.79
CA ILE A 171 3.29 -4.80 7.07
C ILE A 171 3.74 -6.21 7.48
N ASN A 172 4.77 -6.77 6.83
CA ASN A 172 5.28 -8.11 7.17
C ASN A 172 5.84 -8.21 8.61
N LYS A 173 6.07 -7.09 9.31
CA LYS A 173 6.40 -7.13 10.75
C LYS A 173 5.23 -7.64 11.61
N LEU A 174 4.01 -7.62 11.09
CA LEU A 174 2.82 -8.22 11.70
C LEU A 174 2.70 -9.72 11.41
N GLY A 175 3.63 -10.32 10.67
CA GLY A 175 3.60 -11.75 10.39
C GLY A 175 3.62 -12.58 11.68
N GLY A 176 2.65 -13.48 11.85
CA GLY A 176 2.45 -14.27 13.07
C GLY A 176 1.80 -13.53 14.25
N ILE A 177 1.38 -12.28 14.09
CA ILE A 177 0.71 -11.51 15.16
C ILE A 177 -0.57 -12.18 15.65
N SER A 178 -1.28 -12.91 14.77
CA SER A 178 -2.55 -13.53 15.11
C SER A 178 -2.40 -14.77 16.00
N ASP A 179 -1.21 -15.36 16.00
CA ASP A 179 -0.86 -16.51 16.86
C ASP A 179 -0.52 -16.04 18.28
N ASP A 180 -0.40 -14.72 18.49
CA ASP A 180 -0.10 -14.13 19.78
C ASP A 180 -1.25 -14.29 20.79
N ARG A 181 -0.90 -14.58 22.04
CA ARG A 181 -1.88 -14.74 23.11
C ARG A 181 -2.69 -13.47 23.37
N ASP A 182 -2.06 -12.30 23.30
CA ASP A 182 -2.73 -11.04 23.57
C ASP A 182 -3.61 -10.60 22.39
N PHE A 183 -3.24 -10.93 21.15
CA PHE A 183 -4.14 -10.83 20.00
C PHE A 183 -5.42 -11.64 20.24
N ASN A 184 -5.28 -12.92 20.62
CA ASN A 184 -6.42 -13.81 20.87
C ASN A 184 -7.31 -13.35 22.04
N LYS A 185 -6.74 -12.73 23.07
CA LYS A 185 -7.52 -12.08 24.14
C LYS A 185 -8.28 -10.86 23.61
N MET A 186 -7.66 -10.07 22.74
CA MET A 186 -8.28 -8.89 22.14
C MET A 186 -9.48 -9.26 21.28
N VAL A 187 -9.37 -10.28 20.43
CA VAL A 187 -10.49 -10.81 19.63
C VAL A 187 -11.70 -11.14 20.51
N LYS A 188 -11.48 -11.74 21.69
CA LYS A 188 -12.56 -12.06 22.64
C LYS A 188 -13.16 -10.82 23.30
N ALA A 189 -12.34 -9.83 23.64
CA ALA A 189 -12.77 -8.61 24.33
C ALA A 189 -13.46 -7.59 23.41
N VAL A 190 -13.10 -7.55 22.13
CA VAL A 190 -13.67 -6.59 21.16
C VAL A 190 -15.13 -6.89 20.80
N LYS A 191 -15.58 -8.13 21.03
CA LYS A 191 -17.02 -8.47 20.96
C LYS A 191 -17.89 -7.72 21.99
N SER A 192 -17.29 -6.92 22.88
CA SER A 192 -17.96 -6.18 23.97
C SER A 192 -17.68 -4.66 24.01
N GLU A 193 -17.62 -4.02 22.82
CA GLU A 193 -17.62 -2.56 22.57
C GLU A 193 -16.34 -1.70 22.79
N GLY A 194 -16.13 -0.76 21.85
CA GLY A 194 -15.48 0.56 22.01
C GLY A 194 -13.96 0.68 22.14
N LYS A 195 -13.22 -0.39 22.48
CA LYS A 195 -11.79 -0.29 22.88
C LYS A 195 -10.76 -0.73 21.84
N VAL A 196 -11.17 -1.01 20.60
CA VAL A 196 -10.33 -1.61 19.54
C VAL A 196 -9.03 -0.84 19.31
N LYS A 197 -9.13 0.45 18.98
CA LYS A 197 -7.95 1.27 18.64
C LYS A 197 -6.94 1.39 19.78
N ARG A 198 -7.40 1.46 21.03
CA ARG A 198 -6.50 1.53 22.20
C ARG A 198 -5.80 0.19 22.41
N ALA A 199 -6.57 -0.91 22.39
CA ALA A 199 -6.01 -2.26 22.55
C ALA A 199 -4.99 -2.60 21.45
N VAL A 200 -5.30 -2.25 20.20
CA VAL A 200 -4.38 -2.37 19.07
C VAL A 200 -3.09 -1.59 19.33
N ARG A 201 -3.19 -0.32 19.73
CA ARG A 201 -2.02 0.52 20.04
C ARG A 201 -1.16 -0.10 21.13
N ASP A 202 -1.78 -0.55 22.21
CA ASP A 202 -1.06 -1.14 23.35
C ASP A 202 -0.33 -2.43 22.95
N LEU A 203 -0.96 -3.27 22.12
CA LEU A 203 -0.32 -4.47 21.57
C LEU A 203 0.86 -4.11 20.67
N LEU A 204 0.70 -3.17 19.73
CA LEU A 204 1.77 -2.76 18.83
C LEU A 204 2.97 -2.17 19.60
N LYS A 205 2.73 -1.35 20.62
CA LYS A 205 3.78 -0.84 21.53
C LYS A 205 4.48 -1.95 22.29
N LYS A 206 3.71 -2.89 22.87
CA LYS A 206 4.25 -4.06 23.58
C LYS A 206 5.16 -4.89 22.68
N LYS A 207 4.82 -4.99 21.40
CA LYS A 207 5.60 -5.68 20.36
C LYS A 207 6.72 -4.83 19.76
N LYS A 208 6.92 -3.58 20.21
CA LYS A 208 7.89 -2.61 19.68
C LYS A 208 7.72 -2.36 18.18
N LEU A 209 6.49 -2.49 17.69
CA LEU A 209 6.14 -2.26 16.29
C LEU A 209 5.83 -0.78 16.02
N ILE A 210 5.46 -0.05 17.06
CA ILE A 210 5.36 1.42 17.11
C ILE A 210 5.96 1.91 18.43
#